data_AF-G8WU91-F1
#
_entry.id   AF-G8WU91-F1
#
_cell.length_a   1.000
_cell.length_b   1.000
_cell.length_c   1.000
_cell.angle_alpha   90.00
_cell.angle_beta   90.00
_cell.angle_gamma   90.00
#
_symmetry.space_group_name_H-M   'P 1'
#
loop_
_entity.id
_entity.type
_entity.pdbx_description
1 polymer ?
#
loop_
_entity_poly.entity_id
_entity_poly.type
_entity_poly.pdbx_seq_one_letter_code
_entity_poly.pdbx_strand_id
1 'polypeptide(L)'
;MKGNFSHPGGQITYGDLSPKAKQLARALENGPVTIGPGEVSASHLAELQKFNSVEHAAIQGPDGDLRLIQGEQARTVIPRELGRQGYRFIVHTHPEDRLPGPLSDWEKDHGVGYRLGIPDDEYGSMKTDMTYKRAPHLEAVISRNGEIRFFDDRRIHALPPGEYPVGGPVNDRGYIVPVPKIASSR
;
A
#
# COMPACT_ATOMS: atom_id res chain seq x y z
N MET A 1 30.82 -7.49 -12.25
CA MET A 1 30.57 -6.90 -10.92
C MET A 1 29.11 -6.45 -10.89
N LYS A 2 28.24 -7.13 -10.13
CA LYS A 2 26.82 -6.75 -9.96
C LYS A 2 26.76 -5.79 -8.77
N GLY A 3 26.48 -4.52 -9.02
CA GLY A 3 26.41 -3.50 -7.98
C GLY A 3 25.26 -3.80 -7.01
N ASN A 4 25.61 -3.93 -5.74
CA ASN A 4 24.69 -3.79 -4.62
C ASN A 4 24.33 -2.31 -4.53
N PHE A 5 23.41 -1.85 -5.39
CA PHE A 5 22.86 -0.52 -5.25
C PHE A 5 21.83 -0.59 -4.11
N SER A 6 22.16 -0.01 -2.97
CA SER A 6 21.16 0.53 -2.06
C SER A 6 20.69 1.85 -2.67
N HIS A 7 19.39 2.05 -2.87
CA HIS A 7 18.92 3.41 -3.16
C HIS A 7 19.15 4.30 -1.93
N PRO A 8 19.55 5.57 -2.11
CA PRO A 8 19.68 6.50 -0.99
C PRO A 8 18.39 6.53 -0.17
N GLY A 9 18.48 6.10 1.09
CA GLY A 9 17.36 6.05 2.03
C GLY A 9 16.78 4.66 2.29
N GLY A 10 17.05 3.65 1.45
CA GLY A 10 16.54 2.28 1.60
C GLY A 10 17.11 1.52 2.80
N GLN A 11 16.28 0.72 3.47
CA GLN A 11 16.68 -0.17 4.58
C GLN A 11 17.29 -1.50 4.12
N ILE A 12 17.01 -1.91 2.88
CA ILE A 12 17.53 -3.16 2.29
C ILE A 12 18.21 -2.88 0.96
N THR A 13 19.08 -3.78 0.53
CA THR A 13 19.77 -3.65 -0.76
C THR A 13 18.97 -4.31 -1.88
N TYR A 14 19.29 -3.98 -3.14
CA TYR A 14 18.70 -4.68 -4.29
C TYR A 14 18.94 -6.20 -4.22
N GLY A 15 20.03 -6.65 -3.58
CA GLY A 15 20.34 -8.07 -3.42
C GLY A 15 19.32 -8.83 -2.57
N ASP A 16 18.72 -8.15 -1.59
CA ASP A 16 17.81 -8.70 -0.58
C ASP A 16 16.37 -8.85 -1.10
N LEU A 17 16.03 -8.13 -2.17
CA LEU A 17 14.74 -8.24 -2.84
C LEU A 17 14.48 -9.65 -3.37
N SER A 18 13.24 -10.11 -3.25
CA SER A 18 12.73 -11.30 -3.94
C SER A 18 12.87 -11.15 -5.46
N PRO A 19 12.91 -12.26 -6.22
CA PRO A 19 13.02 -12.21 -7.68
C PRO A 19 11.94 -11.34 -8.33
N LYS A 20 10.72 -11.38 -7.78
CA LYS A 20 9.61 -10.57 -8.28
C LYS A 20 9.78 -9.09 -7.94
N ALA A 21 10.15 -8.75 -6.71
CA ALA A 21 10.38 -7.35 -6.33
C ALA A 21 11.55 -6.72 -7.12
N LYS A 22 12.61 -7.48 -7.43
CA LYS A 22 13.69 -7.06 -8.35
C LYS A 22 13.17 -6.69 -9.73
N GLN A 23 12.32 -7.53 -10.30
CA GLN A 23 11.71 -7.27 -11.62
C GLN A 23 10.86 -5.99 -11.58
N LEU A 24 10.05 -5.83 -10.54
CA LEU A 24 9.19 -4.66 -10.38
C LEU A 24 9.99 -3.37 -10.17
N ALA A 25 11.01 -3.39 -9.32
CA ALA A 25 11.89 -2.23 -9.08
C ALA A 25 12.48 -1.71 -10.39
N ARG A 26 13.02 -2.60 -11.23
CA ARG A 26 13.54 -2.27 -12.57
C ARG A 26 12.47 -1.73 -13.51
N ALA A 27 11.29 -2.33 -13.50
CA ALA A 27 10.21 -1.91 -14.40
C ALA A 27 9.68 -0.51 -14.03
N LEU A 28 9.57 -0.21 -12.73
CA LEU A 28 9.10 1.06 -12.19
C LEU A 28 10.03 2.25 -12.52
N GLU A 29 11.33 2.01 -12.78
CA GLU A 29 12.26 3.03 -13.28
C GLU A 29 11.77 3.70 -14.59
N ASN A 30 10.91 3.00 -15.35
CA ASN A 30 10.35 3.47 -16.62
C ASN A 30 8.89 3.97 -16.49
N GLY A 31 8.37 4.10 -15.28
CA GLY A 31 7.02 4.57 -14.99
C GLY A 31 6.02 3.47 -14.57
N PRO A 32 4.70 3.73 -14.68
CA PRO A 32 3.66 2.79 -14.25
C PRO A 32 3.77 1.42 -14.94
N VAL A 33 3.67 0.35 -14.16
CA VAL A 33 3.83 -1.05 -14.63
C VAL A 33 2.48 -1.75 -14.62
N THR A 34 2.08 -2.34 -15.74
CA THR A 34 0.89 -3.21 -15.78
C THR A 34 1.16 -4.50 -15.00
N ILE A 35 0.22 -4.91 -14.15
CA ILE A 35 0.30 -6.17 -13.38
C ILE A 35 -1.00 -6.97 -13.54
N GLY A 36 -0.89 -8.29 -13.52
CA GLY A 36 -2.03 -9.21 -13.50
C GLY A 36 -2.64 -9.37 -12.10
N PRO A 37 -3.93 -9.74 -12.00
CA PRO A 37 -4.53 -10.18 -10.74
C PRO A 37 -3.72 -11.33 -10.13
N GLY A 38 -3.36 -11.23 -8.85
CA GLY A 38 -2.59 -12.27 -8.18
C GLY A 38 -1.09 -12.28 -8.49
N GLU A 39 -0.56 -11.35 -9.30
CA GLU A 39 0.85 -11.33 -9.69
C GLU A 39 1.75 -10.68 -8.63
N VAL A 40 1.23 -9.66 -7.93
CA VAL A 40 1.94 -8.89 -6.92
C VAL A 40 1.30 -9.13 -5.56
N SER A 41 2.11 -9.27 -4.52
CA SER A 41 1.65 -9.45 -3.14
C SER A 41 1.95 -8.22 -2.29
N ALA A 42 1.31 -8.14 -1.13
CA ALA A 42 1.59 -7.11 -0.14
C ALA A 42 3.06 -7.13 0.29
N SER A 43 3.67 -8.32 0.42
CA SER A 43 5.10 -8.48 0.73
C SER A 43 5.99 -7.87 -0.35
N HIS A 44 5.66 -8.03 -1.64
CA HIS A 44 6.43 -7.39 -2.70
C HIS A 44 6.39 -5.86 -2.61
N LEU A 45 5.24 -5.27 -2.26
CA LEU A 45 5.13 -3.82 -2.06
C LEU A 45 5.93 -3.34 -0.83
N ALA A 46 5.88 -4.08 0.27
CA ALA A 46 6.68 -3.80 1.45
C ALA A 46 8.19 -3.87 1.16
N GLU A 47 8.64 -4.85 0.38
CA GLU A 47 10.03 -4.96 -0.08
C GLU A 47 10.45 -3.75 -0.92
N LEU A 48 9.60 -3.32 -1.87
CA LEU A 48 9.85 -2.13 -2.69
C LEU A 48 9.92 -0.85 -1.85
N GLN A 49 9.05 -0.71 -0.84
CA GLN A 49 9.08 0.39 0.13
C GLN A 49 10.41 0.38 0.90
N LYS A 50 10.82 -0.78 1.45
CA LYS A 50 12.10 -0.91 2.17
C LYS A 50 13.30 -0.60 1.28
N PHE A 51 13.24 -0.95 0.00
CA PHE A 51 14.36 -0.78 -0.93
C PHE A 51 14.52 0.67 -1.40
N ASN A 52 13.41 1.32 -1.80
CA ASN A 52 13.45 2.67 -2.37
C ASN A 52 13.16 3.78 -1.34
N SER A 53 12.66 3.43 -0.16
CA SER A 53 12.15 4.37 0.86
C SER A 53 11.16 5.40 0.33
N VAL A 54 10.36 4.97 -0.65
CA VAL A 54 9.21 5.69 -1.19
C VAL A 54 7.99 4.80 -1.15
N GLU A 55 6.83 5.42 -1.17
CA GLU A 55 5.58 4.72 -1.25
C GLU A 55 5.38 4.10 -2.65
N HIS A 56 4.69 2.96 -2.68
CA HIS A 56 4.26 2.30 -3.89
C HIS A 56 2.76 2.04 -3.80
N ALA A 57 2.07 2.05 -4.94
CA ALA A 57 0.64 1.79 -4.96
C ALA A 57 0.21 0.92 -6.13
N ALA A 58 -0.73 0.02 -5.85
CA ALA A 58 -1.55 -0.60 -6.87
C ALA A 58 -2.80 0.24 -7.09
N ILE A 59 -3.04 0.59 -8.35
CA ILE A 59 -4.22 1.30 -8.80
C ILE A 59 -4.98 0.43 -9.79
N GLN A 60 -6.29 0.64 -9.88
CA GLN A 60 -7.16 -0.14 -10.73
C GLN A 60 -8.00 0.78 -11.63
N GLY A 61 -8.07 0.44 -12.91
CA GLY A 61 -8.91 1.10 -13.91
C GLY A 61 -10.37 0.61 -13.85
N PRO A 62 -11.27 1.26 -14.60
CA PRO A 62 -12.70 0.93 -14.60
C PRO A 62 -12.98 -0.51 -15.08
N ASP A 63 -12.11 -1.07 -15.93
CA ASP A 63 -12.24 -2.42 -16.48
C ASP A 63 -11.61 -3.51 -15.57
N GLY A 64 -11.08 -3.11 -14.41
CA GLY A 64 -10.42 -4.03 -13.46
C GLY A 64 -8.95 -4.28 -13.76
N ASP A 65 -8.37 -3.60 -14.74
CA ASP A 65 -6.96 -3.67 -15.04
C ASP A 65 -6.12 -2.98 -13.96
N LEU A 66 -4.97 -3.56 -13.62
CA LEU A 66 -4.14 -3.12 -12.51
C LEU A 66 -2.84 -2.51 -13.01
N ARG A 67 -2.42 -1.44 -12.33
CA ARG A 67 -1.08 -0.85 -12.50
C ARG A 67 -0.41 -0.66 -11.16
N LEU A 68 0.89 -0.89 -11.13
CA LEU A 68 1.79 -0.52 -10.05
C LEU A 68 2.42 0.84 -10.37
N ILE A 69 2.44 1.74 -9.39
CA ILE A 69 3.08 3.05 -9.49
C ILE A 69 4.02 3.26 -8.30
N GLN A 70 5.05 4.09 -8.53
CA GLN A 70 5.96 4.58 -7.51
C GLN A 70 5.59 6.03 -7.16
N GLY A 71 5.54 6.32 -5.86
CA GLY A 71 5.35 7.66 -5.31
C GLY A 71 6.67 8.28 -4.81
N GLU A 72 6.53 9.09 -3.78
CA GLU A 72 7.59 9.76 -3.04
C GLU A 72 7.68 9.20 -1.61
N GLN A 73 8.55 9.76 -0.76
CA GLN A 73 8.84 9.22 0.58
C GLN A 73 7.61 9.04 1.49
N ALA A 74 6.61 9.91 1.38
CA ALA A 74 5.41 9.90 2.23
C ALA A 74 4.15 10.31 1.46
N ARG A 75 4.17 10.12 0.13
CA ARG A 75 3.04 10.48 -0.73
C ARG A 75 3.07 9.72 -2.04
N THR A 76 1.93 9.16 -2.41
CA THR A 76 1.70 8.64 -3.77
C THR A 76 0.59 9.43 -4.46
N VAL A 77 0.77 9.71 -5.75
CA VAL A 77 -0.24 10.39 -6.59
C VAL A 77 -0.45 9.59 -7.86
N ILE A 78 -1.71 9.35 -8.24
CA ILE A 78 -2.02 8.74 -9.53
C ILE A 78 -1.60 9.71 -10.64
N PRO A 79 -0.75 9.29 -11.60
CA PRO A 79 -0.40 10.11 -12.75
C PRO A 79 -1.64 10.65 -13.46
N ARG A 80 -1.60 11.90 -13.90
CA ARG A 80 -2.78 12.63 -14.41
C ARG A 80 -3.48 11.89 -15.54
N GLU A 81 -2.70 11.25 -16.41
CA GLU A 81 -3.15 10.48 -17.56
C GLU A 81 -4.01 9.28 -17.12
N LEU A 82 -3.57 8.58 -16.07
CA LEU A 82 -4.29 7.44 -15.48
C LEU A 82 -5.49 7.92 -14.65
N GLY A 83 -5.37 9.03 -13.93
CA GLY A 83 -6.50 9.65 -13.23
C GLY A 83 -7.64 10.02 -14.18
N ARG A 84 -7.32 10.55 -15.38
CA ARG A 84 -8.29 10.86 -16.45
C ARG A 84 -8.93 9.61 -17.06
N GLN A 85 -8.23 8.48 -17.07
CA GLN A 85 -8.77 7.19 -17.49
C GLN A 85 -9.64 6.52 -16.41
N GLY A 86 -9.81 7.17 -15.24
CA GLY A 86 -10.67 6.68 -14.18
C GLY A 86 -9.98 5.74 -13.19
N TYR A 87 -8.65 5.62 -13.22
CA TYR A 87 -7.94 4.81 -12.23
C TYR A 87 -8.15 5.35 -10.82
N ARG A 88 -8.20 4.44 -9.85
CA ARG A 88 -8.30 4.71 -8.42
C ARG A 88 -7.30 3.88 -7.64
N PHE A 89 -6.86 4.38 -6.49
CA PHE A 89 -6.07 3.61 -5.55
C PHE A 89 -6.86 2.39 -5.06
N ILE A 90 -6.18 1.26 -4.91
CA ILE A 90 -6.73 0.08 -4.24
C ILE A 90 -5.80 -0.41 -3.13
N VAL A 91 -4.49 -0.23 -3.30
CA VAL A 91 -3.50 -0.53 -2.27
C VAL A 91 -2.39 0.51 -2.34
N HIS A 92 -1.89 1.00 -1.22
CA HIS A 92 -0.63 1.74 -1.14
C HIS A 92 0.17 1.38 0.10
N THR A 93 1.46 1.72 0.11
CA THR A 93 2.35 1.48 1.25
C THR A 93 2.56 2.75 2.07
N HIS A 94 2.76 2.61 3.38
CA HIS A 94 3.27 3.67 4.25
C HIS A 94 4.71 3.38 4.73
N PRO A 95 5.48 4.41 5.11
CA PRO A 95 6.83 4.24 5.63
C PRO A 95 6.88 3.82 7.11
N GLU A 96 5.76 3.57 7.77
CA GLU A 96 5.76 3.17 9.18
C GLU A 96 6.02 1.66 9.35
N ASP A 97 6.71 1.27 10.42
CA ASP A 97 7.07 -0.14 10.70
C ASP A 97 5.96 -0.92 11.41
N ARG A 98 4.82 -0.29 11.68
CA ARG A 98 3.68 -0.84 12.43
C ARG A 98 2.39 -0.80 11.62
N LEU A 99 1.33 -1.37 12.15
CA LEU A 99 0.02 -1.37 11.54
C LEU A 99 -0.49 0.08 11.34
N PRO A 100 -0.84 0.50 10.10
CA PRO A 100 -1.22 1.88 9.84
C PRO A 100 -2.44 2.34 10.63
N GLY A 101 -2.59 3.63 10.92
CA GLY A 101 -3.78 4.14 11.59
C GLY A 101 -3.80 3.98 13.12
N PRO A 102 -4.99 3.92 13.76
CA PRO A 102 -5.13 3.85 15.21
C PRO A 102 -4.39 2.66 15.81
N LEU A 103 -3.95 2.79 17.07
CA LEU A 103 -3.36 1.68 17.81
C LEU A 103 -4.37 0.53 17.91
N SER A 104 -3.93 -0.68 17.57
CA SER A 104 -4.61 -1.92 17.90
C SER A 104 -4.71 -2.09 19.42
N ASP A 105 -5.64 -2.92 19.89
CA ASP A 105 -5.80 -3.19 21.32
C ASP A 105 -4.50 -3.77 21.92
N TRP A 106 -3.79 -4.62 21.17
CA TRP A 106 -2.46 -5.10 21.57
C TRP A 106 -1.44 -3.96 21.73
N GLU A 107 -1.38 -3.02 20.78
CA GLU A 107 -0.48 -1.86 20.85
C GLU A 107 -0.80 -0.94 22.05
N LYS A 108 -2.08 -0.79 22.38
CA LYS A 108 -2.54 -0.05 23.57
C LYS A 108 -2.10 -0.76 24.85
N ASP A 109 -2.38 -2.06 24.95
CA ASP A 109 -2.07 -2.88 26.13
C ASP A 109 -0.55 -2.96 26.42
N HIS A 110 0.29 -2.81 25.39
CA HIS A 110 1.76 -2.86 25.51
C HIS A 110 2.43 -1.48 25.52
N GLY A 111 1.63 -0.39 25.60
CA GLY A 111 2.13 0.98 25.72
C GLY A 111 2.91 1.48 24.50
N VAL A 112 2.64 0.92 23.31
CA VAL A 112 3.34 1.27 22.06
C VAL A 112 3.07 2.72 21.67
N GLY A 113 1.82 3.18 21.82
CA GLY A 113 1.41 4.56 21.52
C GLY A 113 2.24 5.60 22.27
N TYR A 114 2.40 5.42 23.57
CA TYR A 114 3.19 6.30 24.44
C TYR A 114 4.68 6.33 24.05
N ARG A 115 5.27 5.17 23.74
CA ARG A 115 6.70 5.09 23.34
C ARG A 115 7.00 5.77 22.01
N LEU A 116 6.03 5.78 21.09
CA LEU A 116 6.20 6.31 19.74
C LEU A 116 5.64 7.74 19.59
N GLY A 117 5.10 8.34 20.66
CA GLY A 117 4.51 9.68 20.63
C GLY A 117 3.29 9.78 19.71
N ILE A 118 2.58 8.67 19.52
CA ILE A 118 1.40 8.62 18.65
C ILE A 118 0.20 9.08 19.49
N PRO A 119 -0.50 10.16 19.10
CA PRO A 119 -1.71 10.59 19.77
C PRO A 119 -2.77 9.47 19.78
N ASP A 120 -3.51 9.34 20.87
CA ASP A 120 -4.61 8.37 21.00
C ASP A 120 -5.78 8.68 20.05
N ASP A 121 -5.85 9.91 19.51
CA ASP A 121 -6.91 10.36 18.61
C ASP A 121 -6.66 9.94 17.15
N GLU A 122 -7.32 8.82 16.84
CA GLU A 122 -7.89 8.37 15.58
C GLU A 122 -7.21 8.82 14.27
N TYR A 123 -6.84 7.80 13.49
CA TYR A 123 -6.33 7.83 12.13
C TYR A 123 -4.82 8.01 11.96
N GLY A 124 -4.07 8.65 12.87
CA GLY A 124 -2.59 8.70 12.77
C GLY A 124 -2.08 9.02 11.35
N SER A 125 -1.23 8.13 10.80
CA SER A 125 -0.74 8.18 9.41
C SER A 125 -1.85 8.13 8.33
N MET A 126 -2.97 7.46 8.61
CA MET A 126 -4.13 7.33 7.73
C MET A 126 -5.09 8.52 7.78
N LYS A 127 -4.83 9.55 8.58
CA LYS A 127 -5.69 10.73 8.65
C LYS A 127 -5.83 11.40 7.28
N THR A 128 -4.71 11.50 6.56
CA THR A 128 -4.67 12.03 5.20
C THR A 128 -5.46 11.13 4.24
N ASP A 129 -5.25 9.81 4.31
CA ASP A 129 -5.98 8.85 3.47
C ASP A 129 -7.49 8.99 3.66
N MET A 130 -7.97 8.95 4.90
CA MET A 130 -9.39 9.09 5.22
C MET A 130 -9.95 10.46 4.81
N THR A 131 -9.16 11.53 4.91
CA THR A 131 -9.58 12.87 4.49
C THR A 131 -9.78 12.96 2.96
N TYR A 132 -8.96 12.25 2.18
CA TYR A 132 -9.01 12.29 0.71
C TYR A 132 -9.74 11.11 0.08
N LYS A 133 -10.08 10.08 0.86
CA LYS A 133 -10.86 8.91 0.44
C LYS A 133 -12.31 9.30 0.19
N ARG A 134 -12.69 9.41 -1.08
CA ARG A 134 -14.05 9.78 -1.52
C ARG A 134 -14.86 8.63 -2.10
N ALA A 135 -14.18 7.60 -2.60
CA ALA A 135 -14.84 6.49 -3.26
C ALA A 135 -15.15 5.39 -2.24
N PRO A 136 -16.32 4.72 -2.32
CA PRO A 136 -16.75 3.77 -1.30
C PRO A 136 -16.11 2.37 -1.43
N HIS A 137 -15.26 2.16 -2.44
CA HIS A 137 -14.59 0.87 -2.61
C HIS A 137 -13.54 0.68 -1.52
N LEU A 138 -13.26 -0.58 -1.19
CA LEU A 138 -12.27 -0.88 -0.17
C LEU A 138 -10.85 -0.64 -0.69
N GLU A 139 -10.03 0.02 0.11
CA GLU A 139 -8.61 0.22 -0.10
C GLU A 139 -7.81 -0.46 1.02
N ALA A 140 -6.53 -0.73 0.77
CA ALA A 140 -5.62 -1.27 1.76
C ALA A 140 -4.35 -0.41 1.88
N VAL A 141 -3.89 -0.21 3.11
CA VAL A 141 -2.57 0.36 3.40
C VAL A 141 -1.67 -0.75 3.92
N ILE A 142 -0.44 -0.80 3.42
CA ILE A 142 0.58 -1.77 3.82
C ILE A 142 1.70 -1.03 4.55
N SER A 143 2.02 -1.43 5.77
CA SER A 143 3.17 -0.90 6.49
C SER A 143 4.49 -1.32 5.84
N ARG A 144 5.59 -0.67 6.22
CA ARG A 144 6.93 -1.11 5.83
C ARG A 144 7.17 -2.58 6.19
N ASN A 145 6.59 -3.08 7.28
CA ASN A 145 6.73 -4.48 7.69
C ASN A 145 5.73 -5.45 7.05
N GLY A 146 4.89 -4.97 6.12
CA GLY A 146 3.94 -5.81 5.39
C GLY A 146 2.63 -6.05 6.15
N GLU A 147 2.40 -5.34 7.25
CA GLU A 147 1.11 -5.38 7.95
C GLU A 147 0.07 -4.60 7.17
N ILE A 148 -1.14 -5.13 7.06
CA ILE A 148 -2.17 -4.62 6.16
C ILE A 148 -3.34 -4.09 6.98
N ARG A 149 -3.83 -2.92 6.61
CA ARG A 149 -5.08 -2.37 7.12
C ARG A 149 -6.00 -1.97 5.99
N PHE A 150 -7.30 -2.24 6.17
CA PHE A 150 -8.33 -1.95 5.19
C PHE A 150 -9.15 -0.74 5.61
N PHE A 151 -9.60 0.06 4.65
CA PHE A 151 -10.41 1.24 4.89
C PHE A 151 -11.31 1.56 3.68
N ASP A 152 -12.39 2.29 3.94
CA ASP A 152 -13.28 2.85 2.93
C ASP A 152 -13.54 4.35 3.22
N ASP A 153 -14.49 4.96 2.51
CA ASP A 153 -14.87 6.37 2.69
C ASP A 153 -15.57 6.68 4.02
N ARG A 154 -15.85 5.67 4.85
CA ARG A 154 -16.58 5.82 6.11
C ARG A 154 -15.73 5.49 7.31
N ARG A 155 -14.84 4.51 7.20
CA ARG A 155 -14.08 4.01 8.35
C ARG A 155 -12.82 3.25 7.96
N ILE A 156 -11.96 3.12 8.95
CA ILE A 156 -10.95 2.07 9.02
C ILE A 156 -11.65 0.78 9.51
N HIS A 157 -11.37 -0.35 8.86
CA HIS A 157 -11.86 -1.66 9.30
C HIS A 157 -10.84 -2.27 10.27
N ALA A 158 -11.26 -2.43 11.53
CA ALA A 158 -10.50 -3.12 12.55
C ALA A 158 -10.66 -4.64 12.38
N LEU A 159 -9.92 -5.21 11.42
CA LEU A 159 -9.84 -6.65 11.22
C LEU A 159 -8.66 -7.24 12.00
N PRO A 160 -8.78 -8.46 12.55
CA PRO A 160 -7.64 -9.18 13.11
C PRO A 160 -6.49 -9.33 12.11
N PRO A 161 -5.22 -9.36 12.57
CA PRO A 161 -4.09 -9.60 11.69
C PRO A 161 -4.26 -10.89 10.88
N GLY A 162 -4.08 -10.80 9.56
CA GLY A 162 -4.25 -11.93 8.64
C GLY A 162 -5.68 -12.19 8.18
N GLU A 163 -6.67 -11.43 8.63
CA GLU A 163 -8.02 -11.47 8.06
C GLU A 163 -8.16 -10.54 6.85
N TYR A 164 -8.79 -11.07 5.80
CA TYR A 164 -8.99 -10.39 4.53
C TYR A 164 -10.48 -10.26 4.24
N PRO A 165 -11.02 -9.05 4.06
CA PRO A 165 -12.42 -8.85 3.78
C PRO A 165 -12.76 -9.34 2.37
N VAL A 166 -13.92 -9.99 2.23
CA VAL A 166 -14.43 -10.44 0.92
C VAL A 166 -14.60 -9.23 -0.01
N GLY A 167 -14.08 -9.34 -1.23
CA GLY A 167 -14.12 -8.24 -2.20
C GLY A 167 -13.10 -7.12 -1.93
N GLY A 168 -12.18 -7.32 -1.00
CA GLY A 168 -11.06 -6.42 -0.76
C GLY A 168 -9.97 -6.49 -1.84
N PRO A 169 -9.03 -5.52 -1.82
CA PRO A 169 -7.97 -5.41 -2.82
C PRO A 169 -6.82 -6.41 -2.62
N VAL A 170 -6.87 -7.21 -1.55
CA VAL A 170 -5.91 -8.26 -1.22
C VAL A 170 -6.66 -9.54 -0.86
N ASN A 171 -6.32 -10.67 -1.48
CA ASN A 171 -6.95 -11.96 -1.20
C ASN A 171 -6.38 -12.65 0.05
N ASP A 172 -6.97 -13.79 0.42
CA ASP A 172 -6.60 -14.64 1.56
C ASP A 172 -5.15 -15.15 1.56
N ARG A 173 -4.45 -15.01 0.43
CA ARG A 173 -3.03 -15.37 0.26
C ARG A 173 -2.10 -14.16 0.23
N GLY A 174 -2.62 -12.96 0.50
CA GLY A 174 -1.83 -11.72 0.51
C GLY A 174 -1.52 -11.15 -0.88
N TYR A 175 -2.18 -11.63 -1.94
CA TYR A 175 -2.00 -11.12 -3.30
C TYR A 175 -2.99 -10.03 -3.66
N ILE A 176 -2.52 -9.04 -4.41
CA ILE A 176 -3.31 -7.92 -4.90
C ILE A 176 -4.25 -8.42 -5.99
N VAL A 177 -5.53 -8.10 -5.84
CA VAL A 177 -6.61 -8.50 -6.75
C VAL A 177 -7.54 -7.31 -7.02
N PRO A 178 -8.24 -7.30 -8.17
CA PRO A 178 -9.20 -6.25 -8.47
C PRO A 178 -10.35 -6.21 -7.44
N VAL A 179 -10.74 -5.00 -7.06
CA VAL A 179 -11.92 -4.73 -6.24
C VAL A 179 -13.17 -4.77 -7.11
N PRO A 180 -14.19 -5.59 -6.78
CA PRO A 180 -15.44 -5.65 -7.53
C PRO A 180 -16.20 -4.33 -7.35
N LYS A 181 -16.26 -3.51 -8.40
CA LYS A 181 -16.93 -2.19 -8.45
C LYS A 181 -16.16 -1.08 -7.74
N ILE A 182 -15.04 -0.66 -8.34
CA ILE A 182 -14.53 0.70 -8.10
C ILE A 182 -15.56 1.67 -8.66
N ALA A 183 -16.26 2.36 -7.77
CA ALA A 183 -17.36 3.24 -8.15
C ALA A 183 -16.90 4.23 -9.23
N SER A 184 -17.54 4.16 -10.40
CA SER A 184 -17.51 5.26 -11.35
C SER A 184 -18.18 6.43 -10.63
N SER A 185 -17.41 7.44 -10.27
CA SER A 185 -17.98 8.72 -9.84
C SER A 185 -18.91 9.19 -10.98
N ARG A 186 -20.22 9.12 -10.75
CA ARG A 186 -21.22 9.83 -11.56
C ARG A 186 -21.06 11.32 -11.34
#